data_AF-A0A2V1BR48-F1
#
_entry.id   AF-A0A2V1BR48-F1
#
_cell.length_a   1.000
_cell.length_b   1.000
_cell.length_c   1.000
_cell.angle_alpha   90.00
_cell.angle_beta   90.00
_cell.angle_gamma   90.00
#
_symmetry.space_group_name_H-M   'P 1'
#
loop_
_entity.id
_entity.type
_entity.pdbx_description
1 polymer ?
#
loop_
_entity_poly.entity_id
_entity_poly.type
_entity_poly.pdbx_seq_one_letter_code
_entity_poly.pdbx_strand_id
1 'polypeptide(L)'
;MADTPQDEAAKARIIKHMNADHADSLFYYLQHFCKLSSRNAHGATLSSISLSSMTLKTTDGKTHTIPLNPPMKSWSEARTRSVEMDREARSALDISSIRITEYEPPRKPVQVVLFAILTLTWLACIFQSFIVPGSWLYKVAEFFPGGGAETFLWMIRKMTWGFIGLHIVESFLLDRIRLRKHGVVRGTAVWWKWIGSCLIEGFACFQRIDATIERRTKEAEKAKH
;
A
#
# COMPACT_ATOMS: atom_id res chain seq x y z
N MET A 1 5.28 27.81 34.02
CA MET A 1 4.48 27.40 35.19
C MET A 1 4.69 25.92 35.40
N ALA A 2 4.80 25.44 36.63
CA ALA A 2 4.87 24.00 36.88
C ALA A 2 3.54 23.34 36.50
N ASP A 3 3.60 22.16 35.90
CA ASP A 3 2.41 21.40 35.51
C ASP A 3 1.61 20.98 36.74
N THR A 4 0.28 21.06 36.65
CA THR A 4 -0.58 20.55 37.71
C THR A 4 -0.63 19.02 37.66
N PRO A 5 -1.00 18.32 38.76
CA PRO A 5 -1.23 16.88 38.72
C PRO A 5 -2.24 16.44 37.65
N GLN A 6 -3.21 17.31 37.33
CA GLN A 6 -4.19 17.07 36.27
C GLN A 6 -3.55 17.13 34.87
N ASP A 7 -2.63 18.08 34.65
CA ASP A 7 -1.89 18.21 33.40
C ASP A 7 -0.98 17.00 33.16
N GLU A 8 -0.28 16.54 34.20
CA GLU A 8 0.55 15.32 34.13
C GLU A 8 -0.29 14.08 33.80
N ALA A 9 -1.46 13.93 34.42
CA ALA A 9 -2.38 12.85 34.09
C ALA A 9 -2.92 12.95 32.65
N ALA A 10 -3.17 14.16 32.14
CA ALA A 10 -3.60 14.37 30.76
C ALA A 10 -2.49 14.00 29.76
N LYS A 11 -1.25 14.46 29.98
CA LYS A 11 -0.08 14.09 29.17
C LYS A 11 0.11 12.57 29.11
N ALA A 12 0.08 11.90 30.26
CA ALA A 12 0.26 10.46 30.33
C ALA A 12 -0.79 9.70 29.50
N ARG A 13 -2.06 10.14 29.55
CA ARG A 13 -3.14 9.56 28.72
C ARG A 13 -2.90 9.79 27.23
N ILE A 14 -2.53 11.02 26.84
CA ILE A 14 -2.24 11.36 25.44
C ILE A 14 -1.07 10.51 24.93
N ILE A 15 0.03 10.44 25.67
CA ILE A 15 1.22 9.66 25.29
C ILE A 15 0.86 8.18 25.10
N LYS A 16 0.13 7.59 26.07
CA LYS A 16 -0.30 6.20 25.98
C LYS A 16 -1.18 5.95 24.76
N HIS A 17 -2.17 6.80 24.53
CA HIS A 17 -3.10 6.66 23.40
C HIS A 17 -2.39 6.82 22.06
N MET A 18 -1.53 7.85 21.91
CA MET A 18 -0.80 8.09 20.67
C MET A 18 0.14 6.92 20.32
N ASN A 19 0.82 6.35 21.31
CA ASN A 19 1.69 5.20 21.09
C ASN A 19 0.92 3.91 20.78
N ALA A 20 -0.27 3.72 21.35
CA ALA A 20 -1.07 2.52 21.14
C ALA A 20 -1.82 2.55 19.80
N ASP A 21 -2.49 3.66 19.49
CA ASP A 21 -3.49 3.73 18.43
C ASP A 21 -3.04 4.58 17.23
N HIS A 22 -1.98 5.38 17.40
CA HIS A 22 -1.52 6.35 16.39
C HIS A 22 -0.02 6.26 16.09
N ALA A 23 0.59 5.09 16.27
CA ALA A 23 2.00 4.85 15.94
C ALA A 23 2.35 5.24 14.49
N ASP A 24 1.43 5.00 13.55
CA ASP A 24 1.57 5.42 12.15
C ASP A 24 1.66 6.95 11.99
N SER A 25 0.86 7.71 12.74
CA SER A 25 0.89 9.17 12.70
C SER A 25 2.23 9.69 13.22
N LEU A 26 2.74 9.12 14.32
CA LEU A 26 4.07 9.46 14.85
C LEU A 26 5.19 9.17 13.84
N PHE A 27 5.09 8.04 13.14
CA PHE A 27 5.97 7.68 12.03
C PHE A 27 5.92 8.70 10.87
N TYR A 28 4.74 9.23 10.53
CA TYR A 28 4.59 10.28 9.51
C TYR A 28 5.06 11.65 9.98
N TYR A 29 4.88 11.98 11.26
CA TYR A 29 5.36 13.24 11.82
C TYR A 29 6.88 13.36 11.68
N LEU A 30 7.62 12.30 12.03
CA LEU A 30 9.07 12.30 11.88
C LEU A 30 9.53 12.43 10.43
N GLN A 31 8.84 11.77 9.49
CA GLN A 31 9.18 11.90 8.07
C GLN A 31 8.89 13.28 7.53
N HIS A 32 7.75 13.87 7.90
CA HIS A 32 7.34 15.16 7.36
C HIS A 32 8.01 16.34 8.07
N PHE A 33 7.89 16.44 9.40
CA PHE A 33 8.36 17.58 10.16
C PHE A 33 9.85 17.51 10.46
N CYS A 34 10.41 16.31 10.65
CA CYS A 34 11.85 16.12 10.91
C CYS A 34 12.65 15.64 9.69
N LYS A 35 12.01 15.49 8.52
CA LYS A 35 12.62 15.06 7.25
C LYS A 35 13.39 13.73 7.35
N LEU A 36 12.99 12.85 8.28
CA LEU A 36 13.62 11.54 8.42
C LEU A 36 13.21 10.61 7.27
N SER A 37 14.10 9.67 6.93
CA SER A 37 13.75 8.58 6.03
C SER A 37 12.73 7.63 6.67
N SER A 38 11.96 6.92 5.85
CA SER A 38 11.05 5.86 6.32
C SER A 38 11.76 4.79 7.17
N ARG A 39 13.06 4.56 6.99
CA ARG A 39 13.82 3.62 7.81
C ARG A 39 14.09 4.19 9.20
N ASN A 40 14.50 5.45 9.28
CA ASN A 40 14.89 6.08 10.55
C ASN A 40 13.68 6.46 11.41
N ALA A 41 12.52 6.74 10.79
CA ALA A 41 11.29 7.04 11.51
C ALA A 41 10.58 5.80 12.06
N HIS A 42 10.93 4.59 11.61
CA HIS A 42 10.20 3.36 11.92
C HIS A 42 10.25 3.02 13.42
N GLY A 43 9.09 2.62 13.96
CA GLY A 43 8.96 2.22 15.38
C GLY A 43 9.08 3.39 16.37
N ALA A 44 8.87 4.63 15.92
CA ALA A 44 8.94 5.79 16.79
C ALA A 44 7.83 5.82 17.84
N THR A 45 8.15 6.36 19.00
CA THR A 45 7.23 6.54 20.13
C THR A 45 7.25 7.97 20.63
N LEU A 46 6.09 8.49 21.00
CA LEU A 46 5.95 9.76 21.71
C LEU A 46 6.47 9.59 23.14
N SER A 47 7.48 10.38 23.53
CA SER A 47 8.09 10.32 24.87
C SER A 47 7.63 11.45 25.78
N SER A 48 7.37 12.64 25.24
CA SER A 48 6.81 13.75 26.00
C SER A 48 6.02 14.70 25.11
N ILE A 49 5.10 15.46 25.72
CA ILE A 49 4.32 16.49 25.05
C ILE A 49 4.15 17.69 25.98
N SER A 50 4.15 18.88 25.39
CA SER A 50 3.85 20.16 26.03
C SER A 50 2.78 20.90 25.22
N LEU A 51 2.35 22.07 25.69
CA LEU A 51 1.42 22.91 24.95
C LEU A 51 2.01 23.46 23.63
N SER A 52 3.34 23.52 23.49
CA SER A 52 4.00 24.10 22.31
C SER A 52 4.80 23.11 21.47
N SER A 53 5.02 21.89 21.95
CA SER A 53 5.83 20.89 21.24
C SER A 53 5.54 19.46 21.67
N MET A 54 5.89 18.50 20.83
CA MET A 54 5.93 17.08 21.17
C MET A 54 7.31 16.50 20.88
N THR A 55 7.72 15.52 21.67
CA THR A 55 9.04 14.91 21.59
C THR A 55 8.88 13.42 21.29
N LEU A 56 9.42 12.98 20.16
CA LEU A 56 9.38 11.60 19.71
C LEU A 56 10.77 10.99 19.84
N LYS A 57 10.81 9.71 20.18
CA LYS A 57 12.01 8.89 20.25
C LYS A 57 12.01 7.85 19.15
N THR A 58 13.11 7.74 18.42
CA THR A 58 13.35 6.70 17.41
C THR A 58 13.98 5.47 18.03
N THR A 59 13.96 4.35 17.32
CA THR A 59 14.51 3.06 17.79
C THR A 59 16.02 3.08 18.02
N ASP A 60 16.75 3.97 17.35
CA ASP A 60 18.18 4.24 17.61
C ASP A 60 18.42 5.12 18.85
N GLY A 61 17.37 5.45 19.59
CA GLY A 61 17.43 6.20 20.83
C GLY A 61 17.46 7.72 20.68
N LYS A 62 17.50 8.25 19.45
CA LYS A 62 17.50 9.70 19.20
C LYS A 62 16.14 10.31 19.50
N THR A 63 16.20 11.59 19.86
CA THR A 63 15.06 12.38 20.28
C THR A 63 14.83 13.51 19.28
N HIS A 64 13.57 13.68 18.86
CA HIS A 64 13.15 14.67 17.89
C HIS A 64 11.99 15.49 18.44
N THR A 65 12.18 16.81 18.52
CA THR A 65 11.15 17.73 19.00
C THR A 65 10.45 18.39 17.82
N ILE A 66 9.12 18.28 17.79
CA ILE A 66 8.26 18.86 16.76
C ILE A 66 7.46 19.99 17.40
N PRO A 67 7.61 21.25 16.95
CA PRO A 67 6.81 22.35 17.44
C PRO A 67 5.34 22.21 16.98
N LEU A 68 4.41 22.54 17.86
CA LEU A 68 2.98 22.64 17.55
C LEU A 68 2.70 24.05 17.03
N ASN A 69 2.19 24.14 15.79
CA ASN A 69 1.86 25.42 15.17
C ASN A 69 0.40 25.48 14.71
N PRO A 70 -0.44 26.37 15.28
CA PRO A 70 -0.15 27.16 16.48
C PRO A 70 0.06 26.31 17.75
N PRO A 71 0.68 26.87 18.81
CA PRO A 71 0.71 26.24 20.13
C PRO A 71 -0.71 26.02 20.66
N MET A 72 -0.89 24.98 21.46
CA MET A 72 -2.15 24.71 22.17
C MET A 72 -2.33 25.67 23.34
N LYS A 73 -3.57 26.09 23.59
CA LYS A 73 -3.91 26.88 24.79
C LYS A 73 -4.21 26.01 26.01
N SER A 74 -4.70 24.79 25.77
CA SER A 74 -5.02 23.82 26.81
C SER A 74 -5.02 22.39 26.27
N TRP A 75 -4.99 21.39 27.15
CA TRP A 75 -4.96 19.97 26.77
C TRP A 75 -6.22 19.48 26.04
N SER A 76 -7.33 20.22 26.09
CA SER A 76 -8.53 19.87 25.30
C SER A 76 -8.28 20.00 23.78
N GLU A 77 -7.31 20.82 23.37
CA GLU A 77 -6.94 21.03 21.97
C GLU A 77 -6.02 19.93 21.41
N ALA A 78 -5.50 19.03 22.25
CA ALA A 78 -4.51 18.01 21.86
C ALA A 78 -4.99 17.08 20.75
N ARG A 79 -6.27 16.69 20.80
CA ARG A 79 -6.88 15.86 19.76
C ARG A 79 -6.93 16.60 18.43
N THR A 80 -7.49 17.80 18.42
CA THR A 80 -7.61 18.64 17.22
C THR A 80 -6.23 18.88 16.60
N ARG A 81 -5.25 19.25 17.44
CA ARG A 81 -3.86 19.47 17.02
C ARG A 81 -3.24 18.23 16.36
N SER A 82 -3.42 17.07 16.94
CA SER A 82 -2.85 15.82 16.41
C SER A 82 -3.53 15.42 15.09
N VAL A 83 -4.84 15.62 14.96
CA VAL A 83 -5.58 15.37 13.71
C VAL A 83 -5.10 16.29 12.58
N GLU A 84 -4.89 17.58 12.87
CA GLU A 84 -4.37 18.55 11.89
C GLU A 84 -2.97 18.16 11.42
N MET A 85 -2.07 17.83 12.36
CA MET A 85 -0.72 17.38 12.05
C MET A 85 -0.70 16.08 11.24
N ASP A 86 -1.61 15.13 11.52
CA ASP A 86 -1.72 13.88 10.76
C ASP A 86 -2.18 14.15 9.33
N ARG A 87 -3.18 15.03 9.16
CA ARG A 87 -3.64 15.45 7.83
C ARG A 87 -2.52 16.11 7.03
N GLU A 88 -1.79 17.03 7.64
CA GLU A 88 -0.66 17.74 7.01
C GLU A 88 0.44 16.75 6.60
N ALA A 89 0.91 15.93 7.53
CA ALA A 89 1.98 14.97 7.26
C ALA A 89 1.59 13.97 6.17
N ARG A 90 0.37 13.42 6.20
CA ARG A 90 -0.13 12.50 5.18
C ARG A 90 -0.25 13.16 3.82
N SER A 91 -0.79 14.38 3.76
CA SER A 91 -0.91 15.14 2.51
C SER A 91 0.46 15.38 1.89
N ALA A 92 1.45 15.78 2.68
CA ALA A 92 2.80 16.05 2.20
C ALA A 92 3.57 14.80 1.76
N LEU A 93 3.22 13.62 2.29
CA LEU A 93 3.84 12.35 1.96
C LEU A 93 3.08 11.55 0.88
N ASP A 94 1.97 12.09 0.35
CA ASP A 94 1.02 11.40 -0.53
C ASP A 94 0.52 10.06 0.04
N ILE A 95 0.09 10.10 1.31
CA ILE A 95 -0.41 8.93 2.04
C ILE A 95 -1.91 9.10 2.29
N SER A 96 -2.67 8.06 1.99
CA SER A 96 -4.11 8.03 2.28
C SER A 96 -4.36 7.69 3.75
N SER A 97 -5.45 8.22 4.31
CA SER A 97 -6.02 7.72 5.56
C SER A 97 -6.66 6.34 5.39
N ILE A 98 -7.03 5.97 4.16
CA ILE A 98 -7.59 4.67 3.82
C ILE A 98 -6.47 3.64 3.70
N ARG A 99 -6.55 2.60 4.53
CA ARG A 99 -5.57 1.51 4.58
C ARG A 99 -6.05 0.28 3.80
N ILE A 100 -5.11 -0.34 3.10
CA ILE A 100 -5.28 -1.70 2.56
C ILE A 100 -4.46 -2.64 3.42
N THR A 101 -5.15 -3.44 4.23
CA THR A 101 -4.54 -4.40 5.15
C THR A 101 -4.62 -5.84 4.65
N GLU A 102 -5.40 -6.07 3.58
CA GLU A 102 -5.74 -7.40 3.10
C GLU A 102 -5.66 -7.46 1.57
N TYR A 103 -5.52 -8.69 1.06
CA TYR A 103 -5.59 -8.98 -0.36
C TYR A 103 -6.98 -9.49 -0.71
N GLU A 104 -7.57 -8.94 -1.77
CA GLU A 104 -8.82 -9.46 -2.32
C GLU A 104 -8.51 -10.29 -3.57
N PRO A 105 -8.79 -11.60 -3.59
CA PRO A 105 -8.63 -12.42 -4.79
C PRO A 105 -9.69 -12.09 -5.85
N PRO A 106 -9.45 -12.44 -7.13
CA PRO A 106 -10.49 -12.37 -8.17
C PRO A 106 -11.66 -13.30 -7.78
N ARG A 107 -12.85 -12.73 -7.63
CA ARG A 107 -14.06 -13.47 -7.19
C ARG A 107 -15.21 -13.38 -8.18
N LYS A 108 -15.28 -12.30 -8.96
CA LYS A 108 -16.34 -12.15 -9.98
C LYS A 108 -16.04 -13.11 -11.14
N PRO A 109 -17.04 -13.75 -11.78
CA PRO A 109 -16.81 -14.70 -12.87
C PRO A 109 -15.88 -14.14 -13.96
N VAL A 110 -16.10 -12.89 -14.37
CA VAL A 110 -15.24 -12.21 -15.36
C VAL A 110 -13.79 -12.10 -14.89
N GLN A 111 -13.55 -11.79 -13.61
CA GLN A 111 -12.19 -11.71 -13.06
C GLN A 111 -11.51 -13.07 -13.04
N VAL A 112 -12.25 -14.13 -12.67
CA VAL A 112 -11.72 -15.50 -12.63
C VAL A 112 -11.36 -15.97 -14.03
N VAL A 113 -12.22 -15.73 -15.02
CA VAL A 113 -11.96 -16.08 -16.42
C VAL A 113 -10.75 -15.32 -16.97
N LEU A 114 -10.66 -14.01 -16.74
CA LEU A 114 -9.50 -13.20 -17.17
C LEU A 114 -8.21 -13.68 -16.51
N PHE A 115 -8.24 -13.95 -15.20
CA PHE A 115 -7.09 -14.47 -14.46
C PHE A 115 -6.64 -15.81 -15.04
N ALA A 116 -7.57 -16.72 -15.33
CA ALA A 116 -7.27 -18.02 -15.94
C ALA A 116 -6.65 -17.88 -17.33
N ILE A 117 -7.23 -17.03 -18.20
CA ILE A 117 -6.70 -16.77 -19.54
C ILE A 117 -5.28 -16.21 -19.47
N LEU A 118 -5.04 -15.19 -18.64
CA LEU A 118 -3.73 -14.57 -18.53
C LEU A 118 -2.70 -15.49 -17.88
N THR A 119 -3.11 -16.35 -16.95
CA THR A 119 -2.26 -17.43 -16.42
C THR A 119 -1.86 -18.41 -17.53
N LEU A 120 -2.82 -18.86 -18.36
CA LEU A 120 -2.53 -19.73 -19.50
C LEU A 120 -1.61 -19.05 -20.52
N THR A 121 -1.76 -17.74 -20.74
CA THR A 121 -0.84 -16.96 -21.59
C THR A 121 0.57 -16.93 -21.00
N TRP A 122 0.73 -16.70 -19.70
CA TRP A 122 2.04 -16.79 -19.03
C TRP A 122 2.67 -18.17 -19.21
N LEU A 123 1.90 -19.25 -19.01
CA LEU A 123 2.37 -20.61 -19.22
C LEU A 123 2.78 -20.83 -20.68
N ALA A 124 2.00 -20.35 -21.65
CA ALA A 124 2.36 -20.43 -23.06
C ALA A 124 3.66 -19.67 -23.36
N CYS A 125 3.85 -18.47 -22.82
CA CYS A 125 5.10 -17.70 -22.95
C CYS A 125 6.29 -18.42 -22.32
N ILE A 126 6.13 -19.05 -21.15
CA ILE A 126 7.21 -19.77 -20.45
C ILE A 126 7.57 -21.06 -21.18
N PHE A 127 6.57 -21.82 -21.61
CA PHE A 127 6.75 -23.15 -22.17
C PHE A 127 6.82 -23.17 -23.71
N GLN A 128 6.85 -22.01 -24.38
CA GLN A 128 6.85 -21.93 -25.85
C GLN A 128 7.96 -22.75 -26.54
N SER A 129 9.11 -22.96 -25.88
CA SER A 129 10.21 -23.80 -26.40
C SER A 129 9.90 -25.30 -26.38
N PHE A 130 8.92 -25.75 -25.59
CA PHE A 130 8.47 -27.14 -25.52
C PHE A 130 7.30 -27.45 -26.46
N ILE A 131 6.73 -26.43 -27.11
CA ILE A 131 5.65 -26.57 -28.09
C ILE A 131 6.28 -26.86 -29.45
N VAL A 132 6.69 -28.11 -29.65
CA VAL A 132 7.34 -28.60 -30.88
C VAL A 132 6.48 -29.67 -31.57
N PRO A 133 6.57 -29.83 -32.91
CA PRO A 133 5.80 -30.83 -33.63
C PRO A 133 5.87 -32.22 -33.00
N GLY A 134 4.72 -32.88 -32.86
CA GLY A 134 4.60 -34.20 -32.22
C GLY A 134 4.43 -34.18 -30.70
N SER A 135 4.74 -33.07 -30.02
CA SER A 135 4.47 -32.93 -28.58
C SER A 135 2.97 -32.82 -28.27
N TRP A 136 2.57 -33.17 -27.05
CA TRP A 136 1.18 -33.00 -26.61
C TRP A 136 0.74 -31.53 -26.64
N LEU A 137 1.60 -30.60 -26.21
CA LEU A 137 1.30 -29.17 -26.24
C LEU A 137 1.11 -28.62 -27.66
N TYR A 138 1.85 -29.14 -28.64
CA TYR A 138 1.68 -28.77 -30.05
C TYR A 138 0.31 -29.22 -30.58
N LYS A 139 -0.13 -30.45 -30.26
CA LYS A 139 -1.48 -30.93 -30.61
C LYS A 139 -2.58 -30.10 -29.97
N VAL A 140 -2.39 -29.63 -28.74
CA VAL A 140 -3.33 -28.69 -28.09
C VAL A 140 -3.35 -27.35 -28.84
N ALA A 141 -2.18 -26.85 -29.26
CA ALA A 141 -2.07 -25.60 -30.02
C ALA A 141 -2.66 -25.70 -31.44
N GLU A 142 -2.79 -26.90 -32.03
CA GLU A 142 -3.46 -27.10 -33.33
C GLU A 142 -4.93 -26.68 -33.34
N PHE A 143 -5.60 -26.66 -32.18
CA PHE A 143 -6.96 -26.14 -32.06
C PHE A 143 -7.04 -24.60 -32.11
N PHE A 144 -5.90 -23.89 -32.17
CA PHE A 144 -5.89 -22.44 -32.22
C PHE A 144 -6.44 -21.93 -33.58
N PRO A 145 -7.39 -20.98 -33.56
CA PRO A 145 -8.02 -20.50 -34.79
C PRO A 145 -7.03 -19.78 -35.72
N GLY A 146 -7.26 -19.86 -37.03
CA GLY A 146 -6.49 -19.10 -38.02
C GLY A 146 -5.11 -19.67 -38.37
N GLY A 147 -4.94 -20.99 -38.29
CA GLY A 147 -3.73 -21.68 -38.75
C GLY A 147 -3.06 -22.60 -37.73
N GLY A 148 -3.74 -22.92 -36.62
CA GLY A 148 -3.31 -23.94 -35.68
C GLY A 148 -2.05 -23.56 -34.90
N ALA A 149 -1.19 -24.56 -34.65
CA ALA A 149 -0.04 -24.42 -33.76
C ALA A 149 0.99 -23.39 -34.25
N GLU A 150 1.18 -23.26 -35.56
CA GLU A 150 2.14 -22.32 -36.14
C GLU A 150 1.71 -20.86 -35.91
N THR A 151 0.43 -20.55 -36.15
CA THR A 151 -0.12 -19.21 -35.87
C THR A 151 -0.04 -18.89 -34.38
N PHE A 152 -0.36 -19.85 -33.52
CA PHE A 152 -0.26 -19.70 -32.07
C PHE A 152 1.18 -19.39 -31.63
N LEU A 153 2.16 -20.18 -32.09
CA LEU A 153 3.57 -20.00 -31.75
C LEU A 153 4.12 -18.67 -32.25
N TRP A 154 3.78 -18.27 -33.49
CA TRP A 154 4.15 -16.96 -34.03
C TRP A 154 3.63 -15.83 -33.14
N MET A 155 2.34 -15.89 -32.75
CA MET A 155 1.70 -14.89 -31.90
C MET A 155 2.38 -14.78 -30.53
N ILE A 156 2.55 -15.92 -29.84
CA ILE A 156 3.19 -15.95 -28.51
C ILE A 156 4.62 -15.41 -28.58
N ARG A 157 5.43 -15.87 -29.54
CA ARG A 157 6.81 -15.40 -29.72
C ARG A 157 6.90 -13.90 -29.96
N LYS A 158 6.00 -13.35 -30.78
CA LYS A 158 5.95 -11.92 -31.08
C LYS A 158 5.51 -11.09 -29.88
N MET A 159 4.55 -11.56 -29.09
CA MET A 159 3.98 -10.81 -27.98
C MET A 159 4.77 -10.95 -26.66
N THR A 160 5.51 -12.04 -26.46
CA THR A 160 6.13 -12.41 -25.16
C THR A 160 6.81 -11.25 -24.45
N TRP A 161 7.76 -10.58 -25.11
CA TRP A 161 8.54 -9.51 -24.47
C TRP A 161 7.72 -8.26 -24.16
N GLY A 162 6.77 -7.91 -25.03
CA GLY A 162 5.84 -6.81 -24.80
C GLY A 162 4.91 -7.09 -23.63
N PHE A 163 4.39 -8.31 -23.54
CA PHE A 163 3.53 -8.77 -22.45
C PHE A 163 4.26 -8.75 -21.10
N ILE A 164 5.47 -9.31 -21.03
CA ILE A 164 6.31 -9.29 -19.82
C ILE A 164 6.59 -7.84 -19.40
N GLY A 165 7.05 -7.00 -20.33
CA GLY A 165 7.37 -5.60 -20.07
C GLY A 165 6.17 -4.83 -19.54
N LEU A 166 5.00 -4.99 -20.17
CA LEU A 166 3.76 -4.35 -19.74
C LEU A 166 3.39 -4.72 -18.30
N HIS A 167 3.37 -6.01 -17.97
CA HIS A 167 2.97 -6.48 -16.65
C HIS A 167 3.96 -6.07 -15.55
N ILE A 168 5.26 -5.98 -15.86
CA ILE A 168 6.27 -5.43 -14.94
C ILE A 168 6.00 -3.94 -14.69
N VAL A 169 5.75 -3.16 -15.75
CA VAL A 169 5.43 -1.73 -15.63
C VAL A 169 4.16 -1.52 -14.81
N GLU A 170 3.09 -2.26 -15.10
CA GLU A 170 1.84 -2.22 -14.35
C GLU A 170 2.05 -2.56 -12.88
N SER A 171 2.82 -3.61 -12.57
CA SER A 171 3.10 -4.00 -11.19
C SER A 171 3.92 -2.95 -10.45
N PHE A 172 4.87 -2.29 -11.13
CA PHE A 172 5.61 -1.17 -10.58
C PHE A 172 4.70 0.04 -10.30
N LEU A 173 3.80 0.37 -11.23
CA LEU A 173 2.84 1.45 -11.05
C LEU A 173 1.84 1.15 -9.94
N LEU A 174 1.39 -0.10 -9.79
CA LEU A 174 0.50 -0.54 -8.72
C LEU A 174 1.15 -0.30 -7.36
N ASP A 175 2.42 -0.69 -7.21
CA ASP A 175 3.19 -0.44 -6.01
C ASP A 175 3.30 1.05 -5.69
N ARG A 176 3.70 1.85 -6.69
CA ARG A 176 4.00 3.27 -6.51
C ARG A 176 2.79 4.13 -6.25
N ILE A 177 1.70 3.87 -6.96
CA ILE A 177 0.54 4.78 -7.02
C ILE A 177 -0.59 4.29 -6.08
N ARG A 178 -0.67 2.99 -5.79
CA ARG A 178 -1.74 2.43 -4.94
C ARG A 178 -1.20 1.84 -3.63
N LEU A 179 -0.39 0.79 -3.69
CA LEU A 179 0.00 0.03 -2.49
C LEU A 179 0.70 0.89 -1.44
N ARG A 180 1.74 1.64 -1.84
CA ARG A 180 2.47 2.54 -0.94
C ARG A 180 1.55 3.61 -0.34
N LYS A 181 0.74 4.26 -1.18
CA LYS A 181 -0.19 5.32 -0.77
C LYS A 181 -1.21 4.83 0.26
N HIS A 182 -1.65 3.59 0.14
CA HIS A 182 -2.62 2.96 1.03
C HIS A 182 -1.98 2.10 2.15
N GLY A 183 -0.69 2.32 2.44
CA GLY A 183 -0.02 1.75 3.61
C GLY A 183 0.40 0.28 3.50
N VAL A 184 0.36 -0.31 2.30
CA VAL A 184 0.86 -1.67 2.10
C VAL A 184 2.38 -1.65 2.10
N VAL A 185 2.98 -2.26 3.13
CA VAL A 185 4.43 -2.30 3.30
C VAL A 185 5.04 -3.32 2.34
N ARG A 186 6.05 -2.90 1.57
CA ARG A 186 6.77 -3.75 0.62
C ARG A 186 7.35 -4.99 1.31
N GLY A 187 7.28 -6.14 0.63
CA GLY A 187 7.79 -7.41 1.13
C GLY A 187 6.87 -8.15 2.11
N THR A 188 5.79 -7.53 2.58
CA THR A 188 4.77 -8.25 3.36
C THR A 188 4.01 -9.26 2.50
N ALA A 189 3.36 -10.23 3.14
CA ALA A 189 2.53 -11.20 2.43
C ALA A 189 1.39 -10.55 1.61
N VAL A 190 0.79 -9.48 2.14
CA VAL A 190 -0.25 -8.71 1.44
C VAL A 190 0.32 -8.04 0.19
N TRP A 191 1.51 -7.44 0.30
CA TRP A 191 2.20 -6.84 -0.84
C TRP A 191 2.49 -7.88 -1.93
N TRP A 192 3.08 -9.03 -1.56
CA TRP A 192 3.39 -10.08 -2.52
C TRP A 192 2.14 -10.64 -3.23
N LYS A 193 1.03 -10.78 -2.51
CA LYS A 193 -0.24 -11.20 -3.13
C LYS A 193 -0.73 -10.20 -4.16
N TRP A 194 -0.71 -8.90 -3.86
CA TRP A 194 -1.10 -7.85 -4.82
C TRP A 194 -0.16 -7.78 -6.03
N ILE A 195 1.15 -7.81 -5.80
CA ILE A 195 2.16 -7.77 -6.88
C ILE A 195 2.10 -9.02 -7.75
N GLY A 196 2.04 -10.22 -7.16
CA GLY A 196 1.92 -11.46 -7.90
C GLY A 196 0.64 -11.51 -8.72
N SER A 197 -0.47 -11.05 -8.16
CA SER A 197 -1.74 -10.94 -8.88
C SER A 197 -1.63 -9.97 -10.06
N CYS A 198 -1.02 -8.79 -9.87
CA CYS A 198 -0.81 -7.81 -10.93
C CYS A 198 0.13 -8.31 -12.04
N LEU A 199 1.18 -9.06 -11.68
CA LEU A 199 2.06 -9.68 -12.67
C LEU A 199 1.30 -10.68 -13.54
N ILE A 200 0.29 -11.36 -13.01
CA ILE A 200 -0.53 -12.29 -13.79
C ILE A 200 -1.57 -11.54 -14.61
N GLU A 201 -2.39 -10.70 -13.98
CA GLU A 201 -3.62 -10.18 -14.59
C GLU A 201 -3.54 -8.72 -15.09
N GLY A 202 -2.42 -8.04 -14.83
CA GLY A 202 -2.18 -6.67 -15.25
C GLY A 202 -3.20 -5.67 -14.71
N PHE A 203 -3.72 -4.82 -15.59
CA PHE A 203 -4.71 -3.78 -15.28
C PHE A 203 -5.97 -4.28 -14.55
N ALA A 204 -6.39 -5.55 -14.71
CA ALA A 204 -7.54 -6.08 -13.96
C ALA A 204 -7.31 -6.04 -12.43
N CYS A 205 -6.04 -6.11 -12.00
CA CYS A 205 -5.65 -5.94 -10.60
C CYS A 205 -5.92 -4.51 -10.10
N PHE A 206 -5.66 -3.49 -10.95
CA PHE A 206 -5.93 -2.08 -10.65
C PHE A 206 -7.41 -1.83 -10.39
N GLN A 207 -8.28 -2.38 -11.24
CA GLN A 207 -9.72 -2.26 -11.04
C GLN A 207 -10.18 -2.86 -9.70
N ARG A 208 -9.54 -3.96 -9.27
CA ARG A 208 -9.90 -4.64 -8.03
C ARG A 208 -9.41 -3.89 -6.79
N ILE A 209 -8.18 -3.37 -6.81
CA ILE A 209 -7.68 -2.55 -5.70
C ILE A 209 -8.47 -1.23 -5.59
N ASP A 210 -8.84 -0.61 -6.73
CA ASP A 210 -9.61 0.63 -6.74
C ASP A 210 -11.02 0.42 -6.16
N ALA A 211 -11.67 -0.70 -6.50
CA ALA A 211 -12.95 -1.07 -5.88
C ALA A 211 -12.81 -1.34 -4.36
N THR A 212 -11.68 -1.89 -3.91
CA THR A 212 -11.39 -2.09 -2.48
C THR A 212 -11.23 -0.75 -1.77
N ILE A 213 -10.47 0.17 -2.35
CA ILE A 213 -10.27 1.52 -1.83
C ILE A 213 -11.60 2.26 -1.74
N GLU A 214 -12.42 2.20 -2.78
CA GLU A 214 -13.73 2.85 -2.82
C GLU A 214 -14.66 2.32 -1.72
N ARG A 215 -14.73 0.99 -1.55
CA ARG A 215 -15.53 0.37 -0.48
C ARG A 215 -15.05 0.81 0.90
N ARG A 216 -13.75 0.76 1.15
CA ARG A 216 -13.14 1.20 2.43
C ARG A 216 -13.38 2.69 2.69
N THR A 217 -13.35 3.52 1.64
CA THR A 217 -13.66 4.96 1.73
C THR A 217 -15.10 5.17 2.19
N LYS A 218 -16.06 4.49 1.55
CA LYS A 218 -17.48 4.54 1.92
C LYS A 218 -17.73 4.04 3.36
N GLU A 219 -17.03 2.99 3.79
CA GLU A 219 -17.08 2.49 5.18
C GLU A 219 -16.60 3.55 6.17
N ALA A 220 -15.47 4.20 5.86
CA ALA A 220 -14.90 5.25 6.71
C ALA A 220 -15.75 6.53 6.76
N GLU A 221 -16.46 6.87 5.69
CA GLU A 221 -17.41 7.99 5.67
C GLU A 221 -18.65 7.69 6.51
N LYS A 222 -19.22 6.49 6.39
CA LYS A 222 -20.36 6.06 7.20
C LYS A 222 -20.06 6.04 8.69
N ALA A 223 -18.85 5.64 9.09
CA ALA A 223 -18.45 5.61 10.50
C ALA A 223 -18.28 7.01 11.14
N LYS A 224 -18.31 8.09 10.35
CA LYS A 224 -18.26 9.48 10.84
C LYS A 224 -19.64 10.08 11.10
N HIS A 225 -20.71 9.45 10.62
CA HIS A 225 -22.11 9.85 10.79
C HIS A 225 -22.77 8.97 11.85
#